data_AF-A0A917UXJ2-F1
#
_entry.id   AF-A0A917UXJ2-F1
#
_cell.length_a   1.000
_cell.length_b   1.000
_cell.length_c   1.000
_cell.angle_alpha   90.00
_cell.angle_beta   90.00
_cell.angle_gamma   90.00
#
_symmetry.space_group_name_H-M   'P 1'
#
loop_
_entity.id
_entity.type
_entity.pdbx_description
1 polymer ?
#
loop_
_entity_poly.entity_id
_entity_poly.type
_entity_poly.pdbx_seq_one_letter_code
_entity_poly.pdbx_strand_id
1 'polypeptide(L)'
;MERQHYLIERLSASRGRLTHRRLADELGVTERTIARDIERLTHSGVPITVVPRRGGGATIEDIAPTGLIELNLPEIAVLMASLAAVGPTVSESATSAMNKLATALASSARAR
;
A
#
# COMPACT_ATOMS: atom_id res chain seq x y z
N MET A 1 -8.89 -10.27 3.96
CA MET A 1 -7.88 -9.33 3.43
C MET A 1 -7.24 -9.95 2.20
N GLU A 2 -7.22 -9.24 1.07
CA GLU A 2 -6.62 -9.73 -0.17
C GLU A 2 -5.09 -9.85 -0.01
N ARG A 3 -4.50 -10.95 -0.50
CA ARG A 3 -3.07 -11.28 -0.30
C ARG A 3 -2.12 -10.18 -0.80
N GLN A 4 -2.50 -9.47 -1.85
CA GLN A 4 -1.74 -8.34 -2.40
C GLN A 4 -1.70 -7.14 -1.45
N HIS A 5 -2.82 -6.83 -0.79
CA HIS A 5 -2.87 -5.77 0.22
C HIS A 5 -1.94 -6.06 1.39
N TYR A 6 -1.95 -7.31 1.88
CA TYR A 6 -1.01 -7.75 2.92
C TYR A 6 0.45 -7.55 2.49
N LEU A 7 0.81 -7.91 1.25
CA LEU A 7 2.18 -7.75 0.76
C LEU A 7 2.61 -6.28 0.74
N ILE A 8 1.73 -5.36 0.34
CA ILE A 8 2.02 -3.92 0.36
C ILE A 8 2.29 -3.45 1.79
N GLU A 9 1.35 -3.70 2.72
CA GLU A 9 1.51 -3.27 4.11
C GLU A 9 2.77 -3.86 4.74
N ARG A 10 3.02 -5.15 4.49
CA ARG A 10 4.15 -5.86 5.08
C ARG A 10 5.49 -5.38 4.53
N LEU A 11 5.60 -5.13 3.24
CA LEU A 11 6.83 -4.62 2.62
C LEU A 11 7.10 -3.17 3.01
N SER A 12 6.07 -2.30 3.06
CA SER A 12 6.20 -0.90 3.47
C SER A 12 6.59 -0.74 4.95
N ALA A 13 6.13 -1.63 5.83
CA ALA A 13 6.48 -1.61 7.25
C ALA A 13 7.89 -2.18 7.55
N SER A 14 8.54 -2.82 6.57
CA SER A 14 9.83 -3.46 6.77
C SER A 14 10.99 -2.48 6.59
N ARG A 15 11.91 -2.42 7.55
CA ARG A 15 13.16 -1.62 7.44
C ARG A 15 14.22 -2.24 6.52
N GLY A 16 13.84 -3.23 5.71
CA GLY A 16 14.75 -3.98 4.86
C GLY A 16 14.04 -5.05 4.04
N ARG A 17 14.80 -5.75 3.19
CA ARG A 17 14.27 -6.74 2.24
C ARG A 17 13.69 -7.95 2.96
N LEU A 18 12.52 -8.39 2.53
CA LEU A 18 11.90 -9.64 2.94
C LEU A 18 12.07 -10.69 1.84
N THR A 19 12.57 -11.87 2.20
CA THR A 19 12.70 -12.99 1.25
C THR A 19 11.33 -13.53 0.85
N HIS A 20 11.19 -14.07 -0.35
CA HIS A 20 9.95 -14.74 -0.79
C HIS A 20 9.56 -15.88 0.15
N ARG A 21 10.53 -16.67 0.62
CA ARG A 21 10.33 -17.73 1.64
C ARG A 21 9.65 -17.20 2.90
N ARG A 22 10.16 -16.13 3.49
CA ARG A 22 9.57 -15.52 4.68
C ARG A 22 8.11 -15.09 4.44
N LEU A 23 7.84 -14.41 3.33
CA LEU A 23 6.47 -13.97 3.00
C LEU A 23 5.54 -15.16 2.72
N ALA A 24 6.07 -16.23 2.12
CA ALA A 24 5.37 -17.47 1.88
C ALA A 24 5.00 -18.17 3.19
N ASP A 25 5.93 -18.23 4.15
CA ASP A 25 5.71 -18.77 5.49
C ASP A 25 4.66 -17.94 6.26
N GLU A 26 4.73 -16.61 6.19
CA GLU A 26 3.77 -15.68 6.86
C GLU A 26 2.34 -15.82 6.30
N LEU A 27 2.19 -16.09 4.99
CA LEU A 27 0.89 -16.20 4.31
C LEU A 27 0.39 -17.64 4.12
N GLY A 28 1.19 -18.65 4.47
CA GLY A 28 0.86 -20.07 4.23
C GLY A 28 0.74 -20.44 2.76
N VAL A 29 1.57 -19.85 1.88
CA VAL A 29 1.57 -20.09 0.43
C VAL A 29 2.96 -20.50 -0.07
N THR A 30 3.12 -20.74 -1.38
CA THR A 30 4.43 -21.07 -1.96
C THR A 30 5.24 -19.81 -2.33
N GLU A 31 6.57 -19.93 -2.38
CA GLU A 31 7.44 -18.87 -2.90
C GLU A 31 7.08 -18.46 -4.34
N ARG A 32 6.61 -19.42 -5.17
CA ARG A 32 6.12 -19.15 -6.54
C ARG A 32 4.88 -18.26 -6.54
N THR A 33 3.97 -18.46 -5.57
CA THR A 33 2.77 -17.61 -5.41
C THR A 33 3.18 -16.18 -5.05
N ILE A 34 4.09 -16.03 -4.08
CA ILE A 34 4.62 -14.72 -3.67
C ILE A 34 5.31 -14.01 -4.83
N ALA A 35 6.18 -14.71 -5.56
CA ALA A 35 6.86 -14.14 -6.72
C ALA A 35 5.87 -13.62 -7.78
N ARG A 36 4.80 -14.38 -8.06
CA ARG A 36 3.76 -13.97 -9.01
C ARG A 36 2.97 -12.75 -8.53
N ASP A 37 2.69 -12.65 -7.23
CA ASP A 37 1.96 -11.49 -6.70
C ASP A 37 2.83 -10.24 -6.65
N ILE A 38 4.12 -10.38 -6.32
CA ILE A 38 5.08 -9.28 -6.41
C ILE A 38 5.18 -8.79 -7.86
N GLU A 39 5.29 -9.70 -8.83
CA GLU A 39 5.30 -9.35 -10.25
C GLU A 39 4.04 -8.57 -10.64
N ARG A 40 2.84 -9.02 -10.22
CA ARG A 40 1.59 -8.30 -10.47
C ARG A 40 1.57 -6.91 -9.86
N LEU A 41 2.06 -6.77 -8.62
CA LEU A 41 2.14 -5.49 -7.92
C LEU A 41 3.09 -4.52 -8.64
N THR A 42 4.25 -5.00 -9.08
CA THR A 42 5.19 -4.23 -9.89
C THR A 42 4.54 -3.78 -11.20
N HIS A 43 3.81 -4.66 -11.89
CA HIS A 43 3.08 -4.31 -13.11
C HIS A 43 1.95 -3.29 -12.88
N SER A 44 1.36 -3.26 -11.67
CA SER A 44 0.39 -2.21 -11.28
C SER A 44 1.04 -0.90 -10.84
N GLY A 45 2.36 -0.77 -10.92
CA GLY A 45 3.09 0.45 -10.57
C GLY A 45 3.46 0.57 -9.09
N VAL A 46 3.34 -0.50 -8.29
CA VAL A 46 3.83 -0.48 -6.90
C VAL A 46 5.38 -0.54 -6.93
N PRO A 47 6.06 0.37 -6.23
CA PRO A 47 7.53 0.55 -6.27
C PRO A 47 8.29 -0.53 -5.51
N ILE A 48 8.24 -1.77 -6.01
CA ILE A 48 8.91 -2.90 -5.37
C ILE A 48 10.27 -3.15 -6.03
N THR A 49 11.37 -3.05 -5.28
CA THR A 49 12.68 -3.57 -5.73
C THR A 49 12.81 -5.04 -5.37
N VAL A 50 13.14 -5.88 -6.35
CA VAL A 50 13.47 -7.29 -6.14
C VAL A 50 14.94 -7.52 -6.42
N VAL A 51 15.66 -8.19 -5.51
CA VAL A 51 17.04 -8.64 -5.75
C VAL A 51 17.05 -10.15 -6.03
N PRO A 52 17.33 -10.57 -7.28
CA PRO A 52 17.29 -11.99 -7.65
C PRO A 52 18.60 -12.69 -7.28
N ARG A 53 18.73 -13.18 -6.03
CA ARG A 53 19.79 -14.11 -5.58
C ARG A 53 19.35 -14.95 -4.38
N ARG A 54 20.12 -16.00 -4.03
CA ARG A 54 19.97 -16.78 -2.79
C ARG A 54 20.18 -15.84 -1.59
N GLY A 55 19.15 -15.62 -0.78
CA GLY A 55 19.14 -14.60 0.29
C GLY A 55 18.72 -13.19 -0.16
N GLY A 56 18.34 -13.02 -1.44
CA GLY A 56 17.68 -11.82 -1.94
C GLY A 56 16.23 -11.73 -1.48
N GLY A 57 15.58 -10.61 -1.77
CA GLY A 57 14.22 -10.34 -1.32
C GLY A 57 13.61 -9.11 -1.98
N ALA A 58 12.34 -8.90 -1.66
CA ALA A 58 11.57 -7.74 -2.07
C ALA A 58 11.55 -6.70 -0.96
N THR A 59 11.58 -5.43 -1.34
CA THR A 59 11.28 -4.29 -0.47
C THR A 59 10.45 -3.32 -1.28
N ILE A 60 9.55 -2.61 -0.62
CA ILE A 60 9.05 -1.37 -1.20
C ILE A 60 10.18 -0.35 -1.06
N GLU A 61 10.55 0.31 -2.15
CA GLU A 61 11.47 1.43 -2.09
C GLU A 61 10.85 2.46 -1.14
N ASP A 62 11.69 3.04 -0.28
CA ASP A 62 11.32 4.27 0.41
C ASP A 62 11.23 5.35 -0.67
N ILE A 63 10.11 5.37 -1.40
CA ILE A 63 9.83 6.50 -2.26
C ILE A 63 9.63 7.64 -1.26
N ALA A 64 10.57 8.58 -1.24
CA ALA A 64 10.32 9.89 -0.69
C ALA A 64 8.91 10.31 -1.14
N PRO A 65 8.05 10.85 -0.23
CA PRO A 65 6.63 11.03 -0.50
C PRO A 65 6.44 11.53 -1.93
N THR A 66 5.78 10.71 -2.76
CA THR A 66 5.42 11.08 -4.13
C THR A 66 4.88 12.49 -4.07
N GLY A 67 5.40 13.38 -4.92
CA GLY A 67 5.18 14.83 -4.82
C GLY A 67 3.73 15.20 -4.55
N LEU A 68 3.51 16.41 -4.00
CA LEU A 68 2.19 16.89 -3.58
C LEU A 68 1.13 16.61 -4.66
N ILE A 69 0.16 15.75 -4.35
CA ILE A 69 -1.01 15.53 -5.21
C ILE A 69 -2.07 16.53 -4.77
N GLU A 70 -2.42 17.46 -5.65
CA GLU A 70 -3.57 18.32 -5.46
C GLU A 70 -4.84 17.56 -5.84
N LEU A 71 -5.82 17.57 -4.94
CA LEU A 71 -7.12 16.94 -5.14
C LEU A 71 -8.22 17.98 -4.94
N ASN A 72 -9.18 18.00 -5.86
CA ASN A 72 -10.39 18.79 -5.71
C ASN A 72 -11.45 18.06 -4.87
N LEU A 73 -12.50 18.79 -4.47
CA LEU A 73 -13.57 18.24 -3.62
C LEU A 73 -14.25 16.99 -4.22
N PRO A 74 -14.64 16.97 -5.51
CA PRO A 74 -15.16 15.76 -6.15
C PRO A 74 -14.21 14.55 -6.08
N GLU A 75 -12.91 14.74 -6.32
CA GLU A 75 -11.91 13.66 -6.25
C GLU A 75 -11.79 13.11 -4.84
N ILE A 76 -11.74 13.97 -3.82
CA ILE A 76 -11.72 13.56 -2.42
C ILE A 76 -13.00 12.77 -2.07
N ALA A 77 -14.17 13.23 -2.53
CA ALA A 77 -15.43 12.55 -2.28
C ALA A 77 -15.45 11.13 -2.86
N VAL A 78 -14.92 10.94 -4.09
CA VAL A 78 -14.80 9.62 -4.73
C VAL A 78 -13.87 8.70 -3.94
N LEU A 79 -12.72 9.21 -3.46
CA LEU A 79 -11.79 8.43 -2.64
C LEU A 79 -12.42 8.01 -1.30
N MET A 80 -13.14 8.93 -0.63
CA MET A 80 -13.84 8.60 0.61
C MET A 80 -14.95 7.57 0.39
N ALA A 81 -15.73 7.70 -0.69
CA ALA A 81 -16.76 6.72 -1.03
C ALA A 81 -16.16 5.33 -1.32
N SER A 82 -15.04 5.27 -2.05
CA SER A 82 -14.33 4.02 -2.34
C SER A 82 -13.83 3.36 -1.05
N LEU A 83 -13.28 4.15 -0.14
CA LEU A 83 -12.79 3.66 1.15
C LEU A 83 -13.92 3.23 2.08
N ALA A 84 -15.06 3.93 2.05
CA ALA A 84 -16.27 3.54 2.79
C ALA A 84 -16.82 2.19 2.30
N ALA A 85 -16.78 1.93 0.98
CA ALA A 85 -17.21 0.66 0.40
C ALA A 85 -16.30 -0.52 0.79
N VAL A 86 -14.98 -0.29 0.88
CA VAL A 86 -14.01 -1.32 1.33
C VAL A 86 -14.07 -1.54 2.85
N GLY A 87 -14.45 -0.50 3.61
CA GLY A 87 -14.45 -0.48 5.07
C GLY A 87 -13.36 0.46 5.58
N PRO A 88 -13.71 1.62 6.16
CA PRO A 88 -12.72 2.65 6.54
C PRO A 88 -11.82 2.23 7.72
N THR A 89 -12.17 1.14 8.41
CA THR A 89 -11.44 0.58 9.55
C THR A 89 -10.85 -0.80 9.25
N VAL A 90 -10.81 -1.20 7.98
CA VAL A 90 -10.32 -2.54 7.59
C VAL A 90 -8.81 -2.72 7.84
N SER A 91 -8.06 -1.63 7.87
CA SER A 91 -6.65 -1.58 8.28
C SER A 91 -6.29 -0.22 8.86
N GLU A 92 -5.15 -0.13 9.55
CA GLU A 92 -4.62 1.14 10.05
C GLU A 92 -4.36 2.14 8.91
N SER A 93 -3.92 1.63 7.75
CA SER A 93 -3.72 2.41 6.53
C SER A 93 -5.03 3.01 6.04
N ALA A 94 -6.12 2.23 6.04
CA ALA A 94 -7.45 2.71 5.68
C ALA A 94 -7.94 3.81 6.65
N THR A 95 -7.80 3.59 7.95
CA THR A 95 -8.18 4.60 8.95
C THR A 95 -7.37 5.88 8.83
N SER A 96 -6.06 5.76 8.63
CA SER A 96 -5.15 6.89 8.38
C SER A 96 -5.53 7.67 7.12
N ALA A 97 -5.84 6.98 6.02
CA ALA A 97 -6.27 7.60 4.77
C ALA A 97 -7.60 8.36 4.95
N MET A 98 -8.62 7.75 5.57
CA MET A 98 -9.90 8.43 5.82
C MET A 98 -9.73 9.69 6.65
N ASN A 99 -8.92 9.63 7.72
CA ASN A 99 -8.64 10.78 8.59
C ASN A 99 -7.93 11.91 7.83
N LYS A 100 -6.97 11.59 6.96
CA LYS A 100 -6.27 12.59 6.14
C LYS A 100 -7.23 13.29 5.17
N LEU A 101 -8.09 12.53 4.48
CA LEU A 101 -9.08 13.08 3.55
C LEU A 101 -10.11 13.98 4.27
N ALA A 102 -10.64 13.53 5.41
CA ALA A 102 -11.57 14.33 6.21
C ALA A 102 -10.93 15.62 6.73
N THR A 103 -9.66 15.55 7.17
CA THR A 103 -8.90 16.71 7.64
C THR A 103 -8.65 17.71 6.51
N ALA A 104 -8.31 17.23 5.30
CA ALA A 104 -8.12 18.07 4.13
C ALA A 104 -9.39 18.89 3.81
N LEU A 105 -10.56 18.25 3.79
CA LEU A 105 -11.84 18.94 3.56
C LEU A 105 -12.17 19.98 4.64
N ALA A 106 -11.97 19.65 5.91
CA ALA A 106 -12.20 20.58 7.01
C ALA A 106 -11.27 21.80 6.93
N SER A 107 -10.03 21.61 6.46
CA SER A 107 -9.07 22.69 6.26
C SER A 107 -9.45 23.61 5.09
N SER A 108 -9.91 23.05 3.96
CA SER A 108 -10.37 23.83 2.80
C SER A 108 -11.62 24.65 3.10
N ALA A 109 -12.56 24.10 3.89
CA ALA A 109 -13.75 24.81 4.33
C ALA A 109 -13.42 26.00 5.27
N ARG A 110 -12.33 25.91 6.04
CA ARG A 110 -11.89 26.96 6.97
C ARG A 110 -11.04 28.05 6.31
N ALA A 111 -10.49 27.78 5.13
CA ALA A 111 -9.72 28.73 4.33
C ALA A 111 -10.61 29.61 3.42
N ARG A 112 -11.92 29.39 3.41
CA ARG A 112 -12.95 30.21 2.75
C ARG A 112 -13.58 31.17 3.74
#